data_AF-A0A2S5ADM2-F1
#
_entry.id   AF-A0A2S5ADM2-F1
#
_cell.length_a   1.000
_cell.length_b   1.000
_cell.length_c   1.000
_cell.angle_alpha   90.00
_cell.angle_beta   90.00
_cell.angle_gamma   90.00
#
_symmetry.space_group_name_H-M   'P 1'
#
loop_
_entity.id
_entity.type
_entity.pdbx_description
1 polymer ?
#
loop_
_entity_poly.entity_id
_entity_poly.type
_entity_poly.pdbx_seq_one_letter_code
_entity_poly.pdbx_strand_id
1 'polypeptide(L)'
;MKSFFSILIITLSFNSFGQNLIPNYQIGSFIDYNKKIINGYYDFNYSPKISLKVSYESNENFAQGFYFDVNGLKVNGLLKYSLSDRDLKFKLNEADIEKSIKADETNGYVIGIDTFSVVKNVEIIGLFGGKTSKKGEFAANIENIGGMKFYKFTANGPNGNTYNSYIVKKSESSDFVTFPSGSAKFKSVAFDVFENDATLKEYIEKGKYKADDIPSILKIYKYRKLFKNGQKIDYNSSFDETNNKDEVAYYSKIESIQDSVFHLTHFFNNNLKIYDGDFTSFYPHNKQGDFKFYFPNGEVRRKISFDNNKPKSGIEYFENGKVHRVYQILEQGSLVYREVYGDSNVNLLDNKCTGSEEYTDPISEKKITYEYENKKLKTAYFVDENGEKVYQLCENNAEIRKFNSLQKAVKEELKFPSESLQKNVHGFVLVKCIVEPSGLVSELKIIKGLDEACNKATLDFLSRFKTESYWNPGKVDGKEVKQEIVIPIDFSIVNAAIYRNNYYNFWWQNNMMMQQQMMMQQQNNMMRSAGFR
;
A
#
# COMPACT_ATOMS: atom_id res chain seq x y z
N MET A 1 2.55 -1.05 78.93
CA MET A 1 3.60 -1.50 77.99
C MET A 1 2.91 -2.06 76.76
N LYS A 2 2.90 -1.32 75.64
CA LYS A 2 2.35 -1.80 74.36
C LYS A 2 3.50 -1.88 73.35
N SER A 3 3.61 -3.07 72.76
CA SER A 3 4.64 -3.48 71.81
C SER A 3 4.53 -2.71 70.49
N PHE A 4 5.67 -2.26 69.97
CA PHE A 4 5.81 -1.70 68.62
C PHE A 4 6.04 -2.85 67.63
N PHE A 5 5.15 -2.98 66.63
CA PHE A 5 5.40 -3.77 65.43
C PHE A 5 5.60 -2.80 64.26
N SER A 6 6.82 -2.73 63.74
CA SER A 6 7.16 -2.01 62.52
C SER A 6 6.99 -2.98 61.34
N ILE A 7 5.99 -2.76 60.50
CA ILE A 7 5.85 -3.45 59.22
C ILE A 7 6.55 -2.61 58.16
N LEU A 8 7.69 -3.12 57.68
CA LEU A 8 8.41 -2.60 56.52
C LEU A 8 7.64 -3.01 55.26
N ILE A 9 6.88 -2.08 54.66
CA ILE A 9 6.26 -2.29 53.34
C ILE A 9 7.35 -2.07 52.29
N ILE A 10 7.89 -3.17 51.76
CA ILE A 10 8.69 -3.15 50.53
C ILE A 10 7.70 -3.03 49.38
N THR A 11 7.51 -1.82 48.87
CA THR A 11 6.88 -1.62 47.56
C THR A 11 7.86 -2.06 46.48
N LEU A 12 7.74 -3.30 46.02
CA LEU A 12 8.22 -3.70 44.71
C LEU A 12 7.37 -2.99 43.66
N SER A 13 7.84 -1.83 43.19
CA SER A 13 7.36 -1.24 41.96
C SER A 13 7.85 -2.11 40.79
N PHE A 14 7.03 -3.09 40.40
CA PHE A 14 7.11 -3.63 39.05
C PHE A 14 6.77 -2.49 38.11
N ASN A 15 7.78 -1.94 37.42
CA ASN A 15 7.54 -1.17 36.21
C ASN A 15 6.90 -2.13 35.21
N SER A 16 5.58 -2.15 35.15
CA SER A 16 4.85 -2.78 34.05
C SER A 16 5.26 -2.04 32.78
N PHE A 17 6.15 -2.65 31.98
CA PHE A 17 6.34 -2.30 30.57
C PHE A 17 5.06 -2.67 29.81
N GLY A 18 3.99 -1.91 30.07
CA GLY A 18 2.74 -1.93 29.32
C GLY A 18 2.58 -0.55 28.69
N GLN A 19 3.49 -0.20 27.77
CA GLN A 19 3.25 0.97 26.93
C GLN A 19 2.03 0.67 26.05
N ASN A 20 1.09 1.61 26.01
CA ASN A 20 -0.14 1.56 25.22
C ASN A 20 0.12 0.96 23.83
N LEU A 21 -0.31 -0.28 23.60
CA LEU A 21 -0.18 -0.94 22.31
C LEU A 21 -0.89 -0.11 21.25
N ILE A 22 -0.20 0.18 20.14
CA ILE A 22 -0.81 0.83 18.98
C ILE A 22 -1.48 -0.26 18.13
N PRO A 23 -2.83 -0.33 18.07
CA PRO A 23 -3.52 -1.39 17.36
C PRO A 23 -3.13 -1.43 15.88
N ASN A 24 -3.02 -2.64 15.30
CA ASN A 24 -2.60 -2.89 13.92
C ASN A 24 -1.17 -2.42 13.56
N TYR A 25 -0.44 -1.82 14.49
CA TYR A 25 0.95 -1.42 14.29
C TYR A 25 1.91 -2.32 15.07
N GLN A 26 1.69 -2.51 16.37
CA GLN A 26 2.42 -3.49 17.16
C GLN A 26 1.73 -4.85 17.02
N ILE A 27 2.32 -5.74 16.21
CA ILE A 27 1.65 -6.98 15.78
C ILE A 27 2.30 -8.23 16.34
N GLY A 28 3.59 -8.18 16.71
CA GLY A 28 4.37 -9.31 17.21
C GLY A 28 5.46 -9.74 16.24
N SER A 29 6.21 -10.77 16.61
CA SER A 29 7.43 -11.20 15.92
C SER A 29 7.20 -12.48 15.13
N PHE A 30 7.20 -12.36 13.81
CA PHE A 30 6.81 -13.46 12.91
C PHE A 30 7.70 -13.53 11.67
N ILE A 31 7.55 -14.62 10.93
CA ILE A 31 8.03 -14.75 9.56
C ILE A 31 6.81 -15.01 8.68
N ASP A 32 6.62 -14.16 7.68
CA ASP A 32 5.50 -14.32 6.74
C ASP A 32 5.73 -15.50 5.77
N TYR A 33 4.69 -15.86 5.04
CA TYR A 33 4.77 -16.91 4.01
C TYR A 33 5.89 -16.67 2.97
N ASN A 34 6.30 -15.42 2.77
CA ASN A 34 7.38 -15.01 1.86
C ASN A 34 8.77 -15.06 2.50
N LYS A 35 8.89 -15.61 3.72
CA LYS A 35 10.12 -15.66 4.51
C LYS A 35 10.64 -14.27 4.92
N LYS A 36 9.77 -13.25 4.92
CA LYS A 36 10.07 -11.90 5.38
C LYS A 36 9.82 -11.82 6.89
N ILE A 37 10.83 -11.36 7.61
CA ILE A 37 10.73 -11.12 9.06
C ILE A 37 9.83 -9.91 9.30
N ILE A 38 8.88 -10.08 10.19
CA ILE A 38 8.06 -9.04 10.80
C ILE A 38 8.57 -8.92 12.24
N ASN A 39 9.41 -7.92 12.51
CA ASN A 39 10.06 -7.77 13.80
C ASN A 39 9.24 -6.84 14.71
N GLY A 40 8.17 -7.37 15.30
CA GLY A 40 7.30 -6.68 16.27
C GLY A 40 6.26 -5.73 15.68
N TYR A 41 6.53 -5.13 14.52
CA TYR A 41 5.79 -3.99 13.99
C TYR A 41 5.37 -4.15 12.52
N TYR A 42 4.17 -3.67 12.18
CA TYR A 42 3.70 -3.54 10.80
C TYR A 42 4.31 -2.30 10.16
N ASP A 43 5.29 -2.51 9.28
CA ASP A 43 5.89 -1.43 8.52
C ASP A 43 5.06 -1.04 7.30
N PHE A 44 4.86 0.25 7.07
CA PHE A 44 4.18 0.77 5.87
C PHE A 44 4.92 0.47 4.55
N ASN A 45 6.15 -0.06 4.62
CA ASN A 45 6.89 -0.59 3.48
C ASN A 45 6.85 -2.14 3.40
N TYR A 46 5.99 -2.78 4.18
CA TYR A 46 5.65 -4.19 4.00
C TYR A 46 5.18 -4.37 2.55
N SER A 47 5.63 -5.41 1.87
CA SER A 47 5.31 -5.64 0.46
C SER A 47 5.66 -7.09 0.16
N PRO A 48 4.74 -8.02 0.48
CA PRO A 48 4.98 -9.44 0.30
C PRO A 48 5.05 -9.76 -1.20
N LYS A 49 5.91 -10.71 -1.57
CA LYS A 49 6.05 -11.15 -2.98
C LYS A 49 4.80 -11.90 -3.45
N ILE A 50 4.21 -12.69 -2.55
CA ILE A 50 3.02 -13.52 -2.73
C ILE A 50 2.01 -13.15 -1.64
N SER A 51 0.78 -12.88 -2.07
CA SER A 51 -0.38 -12.62 -1.22
C SER A 51 -1.63 -13.23 -1.86
N LEU A 52 -2.64 -13.54 -1.04
CA LEU A 52 -3.96 -13.91 -1.55
C LEU A 52 -4.76 -12.64 -1.82
N LYS A 53 -5.19 -12.45 -3.06
CA LYS A 53 -5.76 -11.18 -3.52
C LYS A 53 -7.28 -11.20 -3.55
N VAL A 54 -7.87 -10.20 -2.92
CA VAL A 54 -9.29 -9.86 -2.97
C VAL A 54 -9.39 -8.49 -3.66
N SER A 55 -9.53 -8.53 -4.99
CA SER A 55 -9.59 -7.30 -5.79
C SER A 55 -11.03 -6.90 -6.08
N TYR A 56 -11.35 -5.63 -5.88
CA TYR A 56 -12.58 -5.01 -6.33
C TYR A 56 -12.28 -4.04 -7.47
N GLU A 57 -12.80 -4.32 -8.67
CA GLU A 57 -12.62 -3.46 -9.84
C GLU A 57 -13.83 -2.52 -9.98
N SER A 58 -13.65 -1.22 -9.72
CA SER A 58 -14.77 -0.26 -9.72
C SER A 58 -15.41 -0.04 -11.09
N ASN A 59 -14.71 -0.38 -12.17
CA ASN A 59 -15.21 -0.21 -13.53
C ASN A 59 -16.08 -1.39 -13.96
N GLU A 60 -15.88 -2.56 -13.36
CA GLU A 60 -16.63 -3.78 -13.68
C GLU A 60 -17.80 -3.99 -12.72
N ASN A 61 -17.67 -3.50 -11.49
CA ASN A 61 -18.63 -3.73 -10.42
C ASN A 61 -19.44 -2.46 -10.11
N PHE A 62 -20.71 -2.68 -9.78
CA PHE A 62 -21.55 -1.62 -9.23
C PHE A 62 -21.10 -1.29 -7.80
N ALA A 63 -20.88 -0.02 -7.53
CA ALA A 63 -20.56 0.52 -6.22
C ALA A 63 -21.63 1.50 -5.76
N GLN A 64 -21.79 1.64 -4.46
CA GLN A 64 -22.68 2.65 -3.89
C GLN A 64 -22.18 4.05 -4.26
N GLY A 65 -23.11 4.94 -4.59
CA GLY A 65 -22.82 6.34 -4.79
C GLY A 65 -24.06 7.14 -5.14
N PHE A 66 -23.86 8.23 -5.88
CA PHE A 66 -24.95 9.07 -6.35
C PHE A 66 -24.52 9.89 -7.58
N TYR A 67 -25.50 10.32 -8.36
CA TYR A 67 -25.29 11.33 -9.39
C TYR A 67 -26.24 12.50 -9.17
N PHE A 68 -25.93 13.64 -9.80
CA PHE A 68 -26.82 14.79 -9.84
C PHE A 68 -27.53 14.82 -11.18
N ASP A 69 -28.86 14.86 -11.20
CA ASP A 69 -29.60 15.05 -12.44
C ASP A 69 -29.36 16.47 -13.02
N VAL A 70 -29.94 16.75 -14.18
CA VAL A 70 -29.82 18.05 -14.86
C VAL A 70 -30.37 19.22 -14.04
N ASN A 71 -31.27 18.96 -13.09
CA ASN A 71 -31.83 19.97 -12.18
C ASN A 71 -31.00 20.13 -10.90
N GLY A 72 -29.94 19.32 -10.73
CA GLY A 72 -29.09 19.32 -9.54
C GLY A 72 -29.64 18.47 -8.38
N LEU A 73 -30.68 17.68 -8.59
CA LEU A 73 -31.20 16.77 -7.57
C LEU A 73 -30.28 15.55 -7.44
N LYS A 74 -29.95 15.22 -6.18
CA LYS A 74 -29.12 14.07 -5.85
C LYS A 74 -29.93 12.77 -5.95
N VAL A 75 -29.47 11.83 -6.78
CA VAL A 75 -30.06 10.50 -6.94
C VAL A 75 -29.08 9.45 -6.42
N ASN A 76 -29.42 8.79 -5.31
CA ASN A 76 -28.60 7.74 -4.72
C ASN A 76 -28.89 6.38 -5.36
N GLY A 77 -27.88 5.52 -5.44
CA GLY A 77 -28.04 4.15 -5.91
C GLY A 77 -26.69 3.46 -6.11
N LEU A 78 -26.70 2.48 -7.01
CA LEU A 78 -25.53 1.73 -7.45
C LEU A 78 -25.07 2.26 -8.80
N LEU A 79 -23.78 2.57 -8.91
CA LEU A 79 -23.17 3.20 -10.07
C LEU A 79 -21.97 2.40 -10.56
N LYS A 80 -21.74 2.43 -11.87
CA LYS A 80 -20.57 1.86 -12.53
C LYS A 80 -20.25 2.69 -13.77
N TYR A 81 -18.99 3.03 -14.00
CA TYR A 81 -18.60 3.76 -15.22
C TYR A 81 -18.21 2.78 -16.33
N SER A 82 -18.86 2.89 -17.50
CA SER A 82 -18.51 2.10 -18.68
C SER A 82 -17.49 2.86 -19.53
N LEU A 83 -16.24 2.40 -19.53
CA LEU A 83 -15.19 2.98 -20.39
C LEU A 83 -15.46 2.73 -21.89
N SER A 84 -16.13 1.63 -22.25
CA SER A 84 -16.47 1.32 -23.65
C SER A 84 -17.56 2.23 -24.18
N ASP A 85 -18.63 2.40 -23.40
CA ASP A 85 -19.81 3.16 -23.82
C ASP A 85 -19.67 4.65 -23.50
N ARG A 86 -18.71 4.99 -22.63
CA ARG A 86 -18.44 6.32 -22.09
C ARG A 86 -19.63 6.93 -21.36
N ASP A 87 -20.44 6.06 -20.75
CA ASP A 87 -21.62 6.43 -19.98
C ASP A 87 -21.54 5.91 -18.55
N LEU A 88 -22.40 6.46 -17.71
CA LEU A 88 -22.59 6.05 -16.33
C LEU A 88 -23.73 5.03 -16.28
N LYS A 89 -23.44 3.82 -15.81
CA LYS A 89 -24.46 2.81 -15.54
C LYS A 89 -25.01 3.01 -14.13
N PHE A 90 -26.34 2.94 -13.99
CA PHE A 90 -27.06 3.17 -12.75
C PHE A 90 -28.10 2.09 -12.48
N LYS A 91 -28.22 1.69 -11.22
CA LYS A 91 -29.33 0.90 -10.68
C LYS A 91 -29.77 1.49 -9.35
N LEU A 92 -31.05 1.41 -9.03
CA LEU A 92 -31.53 1.83 -7.71
C LEU A 92 -31.13 0.79 -6.64
N ASN A 93 -31.36 -0.50 -6.95
CA ASN A 93 -30.94 -1.66 -6.14
C ASN A 93 -30.30 -2.74 -7.02
N GLU A 94 -29.66 -3.76 -6.43
CA GLU A 94 -28.97 -4.82 -7.18
C GLU A 94 -29.88 -5.55 -8.20
N ALA A 95 -31.14 -5.78 -7.81
CA ALA A 95 -32.14 -6.47 -8.62
C ALA A 95 -32.74 -5.62 -9.75
N ASP A 96 -32.51 -4.30 -9.73
CA ASP A 96 -33.09 -3.39 -10.72
C ASP A 96 -32.36 -3.45 -12.07
N ILE A 97 -33.08 -3.09 -13.13
CA ILE A 97 -32.56 -3.02 -14.49
C ILE A 97 -31.54 -1.88 -14.59
N GLU A 98 -30.41 -2.18 -15.22
CA GLU A 98 -29.36 -1.19 -15.51
C GLU A 98 -29.87 -0.09 -16.46
N LYS A 99 -29.70 1.16 -16.05
CA LYS A 99 -29.93 2.35 -16.87
C LYS A 99 -28.60 2.98 -17.25
N SER A 100 -28.51 3.49 -18.47
CA SER A 100 -27.33 4.24 -18.94
C SER A 100 -27.62 5.74 -18.91
N ILE A 101 -26.70 6.52 -18.33
CA ILE A 101 -26.77 7.96 -18.16
C ILE A 101 -25.57 8.58 -18.88
N LYS A 102 -25.83 9.39 -19.90
CA LYS A 102 -24.78 10.11 -20.63
C LYS A 102 -24.31 11.32 -19.83
N ALA A 103 -23.10 11.79 -20.10
CA ALA A 103 -22.54 12.96 -19.43
C ALA A 103 -23.43 14.21 -19.56
N ASP A 104 -24.08 14.44 -20.69
CA ASP A 104 -24.98 15.59 -20.87
C ASP A 104 -26.32 15.48 -20.10
N GLU A 105 -26.60 14.33 -19.47
CA GLU A 105 -27.83 14.05 -18.70
C GLU A 105 -27.61 14.18 -17.18
N THR A 106 -26.43 14.62 -16.74
CA THR A 106 -26.06 14.74 -15.33
C THR A 106 -25.11 15.93 -15.12
N ASN A 107 -25.03 16.44 -13.89
CA ASN A 107 -24.03 17.43 -13.50
C ASN A 107 -22.74 16.82 -12.92
N GLY A 108 -22.64 15.49 -12.92
CA GLY A 108 -21.53 14.73 -12.35
C GLY A 108 -22.02 13.69 -11.35
N TYR A 109 -21.09 12.87 -10.89
CA TYR A 109 -21.40 11.74 -10.02
C TYR A 109 -20.26 11.42 -9.06
N VAL A 110 -20.60 10.65 -8.03
CA VAL A 110 -19.66 10.12 -7.04
C VAL A 110 -19.86 8.61 -6.97
N ILE A 111 -18.78 7.85 -7.07
CA ILE A 111 -18.75 6.39 -6.89
C ILE A 111 -17.70 6.07 -5.84
N GLY A 112 -18.11 5.42 -4.74
CA GLY A 112 -17.23 5.28 -3.57
C GLY A 112 -16.79 6.66 -3.08
N ILE A 113 -15.48 6.92 -3.15
CA ILE A 113 -14.90 8.22 -2.78
C ILE A 113 -14.37 9.02 -3.98
N ASP A 114 -14.56 8.51 -5.20
CA ASP A 114 -14.13 9.17 -6.43
C ASP A 114 -15.22 10.11 -6.94
N THR A 115 -14.84 11.35 -7.21
CA THR A 115 -15.75 12.38 -7.74
C THR A 115 -15.48 12.60 -9.22
N PHE A 116 -16.54 12.62 -10.01
CA PHE A 116 -16.49 12.85 -11.45
C PHE A 116 -17.35 14.05 -11.82
N SER A 117 -16.84 14.87 -12.72
CA SER A 117 -17.54 16.04 -13.24
C SER A 117 -17.74 15.91 -14.74
N VAL A 118 -18.78 16.58 -15.24
CA VAL A 118 -19.01 16.71 -16.67
C VAL A 118 -18.17 17.87 -17.19
N VAL A 119 -17.28 17.55 -18.12
CA VAL A 119 -16.37 18.49 -18.78
C VAL A 119 -16.77 18.62 -20.25
N LYS A 120 -16.56 19.79 -20.82
CA LYS A 120 -16.84 20.10 -22.23
C LYS A 120 -15.58 20.68 -22.89
N ASN A 121 -15.49 20.60 -24.22
CA ASN A 121 -14.36 21.11 -24.99
C ASN A 121 -13.01 20.46 -24.63
N VAL A 122 -13.00 19.18 -24.27
CA VAL A 122 -11.78 18.45 -23.91
C VAL A 122 -11.03 17.99 -25.14
N GLU A 123 -9.70 18.20 -25.19
CA GLU A 123 -8.87 17.57 -26.21
C GLU A 123 -8.69 16.08 -25.92
N ILE A 124 -9.11 15.23 -26.85
CA ILE A 124 -8.82 13.80 -26.86
C ILE A 124 -7.53 13.61 -27.65
N ILE A 125 -6.45 13.26 -26.95
CA ILE A 125 -5.13 13.05 -27.54
C ILE A 125 -5.03 11.60 -28.03
N GLY A 126 -5.14 11.37 -29.34
CA GLY A 126 -4.97 10.06 -29.96
C GLY A 126 -3.72 9.96 -30.84
N LEU A 127 -3.52 8.79 -31.47
CA LEU A 127 -2.38 8.50 -32.38
C LEU A 127 -2.22 9.47 -33.56
N PHE A 128 -3.30 10.14 -33.99
CA PHE A 128 -3.33 11.03 -35.15
C PHE A 128 -3.49 12.52 -34.78
N GLY A 129 -3.20 12.89 -33.52
CA GLY A 129 -3.33 14.25 -33.01
C GLY A 129 -4.55 14.46 -32.10
N GLY A 130 -4.62 15.65 -31.50
CA GLY A 130 -5.68 16.04 -30.56
C GLY A 130 -6.97 16.43 -31.29
N LYS A 131 -8.10 15.83 -30.91
CA LYS A 131 -9.44 16.26 -31.35
C LYS A 131 -10.23 16.77 -30.16
N THR A 132 -10.74 18.00 -30.25
CA THR A 132 -11.63 18.56 -29.22
C THR A 132 -13.01 17.89 -29.28
N SER A 133 -13.45 17.28 -28.18
CA SER A 133 -14.82 16.79 -28.03
C SER A 133 -15.76 17.95 -27.75
N LYS A 134 -16.84 18.06 -28.55
CA LYS A 134 -17.90 19.05 -28.34
C LYS A 134 -19.04 18.55 -27.43
N LYS A 135 -19.02 17.28 -27.05
CA LYS A 135 -20.03 16.67 -26.17
C LYS A 135 -19.57 16.76 -24.72
N GLY A 136 -20.50 16.63 -23.78
CA GLY A 136 -20.14 16.41 -22.37
C GLY A 136 -19.37 15.10 -22.22
N GLU A 137 -18.36 15.11 -21.37
CA GLU A 137 -17.52 13.96 -21.06
C GLU A 137 -17.35 13.85 -19.55
N PHE A 138 -17.20 12.64 -19.04
CA PHE A 138 -16.87 12.45 -17.63
C PHE A 138 -15.38 12.53 -17.40
N ALA A 139 -14.95 13.39 -16.49
CA ALA A 139 -13.56 13.44 -16.02
C ALA A 139 -13.50 13.26 -14.51
N ALA A 140 -12.58 12.41 -14.06
CA ALA A 140 -12.32 12.18 -12.65
C ALA A 140 -11.62 13.40 -12.05
N ASN A 141 -12.10 13.91 -10.93
CA ASN A 141 -11.37 14.88 -10.12
C ASN A 141 -10.17 14.16 -9.48
N ILE A 142 -8.96 14.66 -9.75
CA ILE A 142 -7.73 14.03 -9.27
C ILE A 142 -7.05 14.82 -8.16
N GLU A 143 -7.23 16.13 -8.11
CA GLU A 143 -6.67 16.97 -7.06
C GLU A 143 -7.35 18.36 -7.04
N ASN A 144 -7.38 18.99 -5.87
CA ASN A 144 -7.89 20.34 -5.66
C ASN A 144 -6.84 21.18 -4.93
N ILE A 145 -6.28 22.21 -5.59
CA ILE A 145 -5.17 23.01 -5.03
C ILE A 145 -5.49 24.50 -5.15
N GLY A 146 -5.74 25.15 -4.00
CA GLY A 146 -5.92 26.61 -3.96
C GLY A 146 -7.10 27.12 -4.80
N GLY A 147 -8.23 26.42 -4.78
CA GLY A 147 -9.43 26.76 -5.57
C GLY A 147 -9.43 26.22 -7.00
N MET A 148 -8.27 25.77 -7.52
CA MET A 148 -8.20 25.08 -8.80
C MET A 148 -8.59 23.61 -8.64
N LYS A 149 -9.36 23.10 -9.61
CA LYS A 149 -9.74 21.69 -9.70
C LYS A 149 -9.04 21.04 -10.88
N PHE A 150 -8.36 19.94 -10.63
CA PHE A 150 -7.64 19.17 -11.65
C PHE A 150 -8.37 17.88 -11.93
N TYR A 151 -8.40 17.49 -13.20
CA TYR A 151 -9.14 16.35 -13.66
C TYR A 151 -8.31 15.48 -14.60
N LYS A 152 -8.63 14.18 -14.60
CA LYS A 152 -8.16 13.20 -15.57
C LYS A 152 -9.35 12.72 -16.39
N PHE A 153 -9.24 12.89 -17.69
CA PHE A 153 -10.13 12.30 -18.67
C PHE A 153 -9.43 11.08 -19.29
N THR A 154 -10.16 9.96 -19.39
CA THR A 154 -9.62 8.69 -19.90
C THR A 154 -10.47 8.23 -21.07
N ALA A 155 -9.84 7.89 -22.20
CA ALA A 155 -10.53 7.38 -23.38
C ALA A 155 -9.81 6.16 -23.96
N ASN A 156 -10.59 5.18 -24.43
CA ASN A 156 -10.06 4.08 -25.23
C ASN A 156 -9.96 4.52 -26.69
N GLY A 157 -8.78 4.34 -27.30
CA GLY A 157 -8.60 4.56 -28.72
C GLY A 157 -8.89 3.30 -29.55
N PRO A 158 -8.83 3.44 -30.89
CA PRO A 158 -9.27 2.39 -31.82
C PRO A 158 -8.52 1.06 -31.71
N ASN A 159 -7.28 1.10 -31.20
CA ASN A 159 -6.39 -0.06 -31.10
C ASN A 159 -6.45 -0.75 -29.72
N GLY A 160 -7.43 -0.41 -28.87
CA GLY A 160 -7.51 -0.90 -27.49
C GLY A 160 -6.60 -0.18 -26.49
N ASN A 161 -5.75 0.74 -26.95
CA ASN A 161 -4.93 1.59 -26.07
C ASN A 161 -5.79 2.61 -25.32
N THR A 162 -5.47 2.85 -24.05
CA THR A 162 -6.07 3.91 -23.25
C THR A 162 -5.23 5.17 -23.30
N TYR A 163 -5.87 6.32 -23.51
CA TYR A 163 -5.28 7.64 -23.57
C TYR A 163 -5.80 8.49 -22.41
N ASN A 164 -4.89 9.19 -21.74
CA ASN A 164 -5.22 10.11 -20.65
C ASN A 164 -5.06 11.55 -21.15
N SER A 165 -5.94 12.43 -20.71
CA SER A 165 -5.80 13.87 -20.90
C SER A 165 -6.09 14.56 -19.58
N TYR A 166 -5.27 15.54 -19.25
CA TYR A 166 -5.36 16.26 -17.99
C TYR A 166 -5.97 17.63 -18.21
N ILE A 167 -6.88 18.02 -17.32
CA ILE A 167 -7.69 19.22 -17.46
C ILE A 167 -7.63 19.98 -16.14
N VAL A 168 -7.60 21.30 -16.22
CA VAL A 168 -7.72 22.18 -15.05
C VAL A 168 -8.90 23.13 -15.22
N LYS A 169 -9.60 23.37 -14.13
CA LYS A 169 -10.57 24.46 -13.96
C LYS A 169 -10.02 25.40 -12.88
N LYS A 170 -9.60 26.60 -13.26
CA LYS A 170 -8.88 27.52 -12.34
C LYS A 170 -9.78 28.13 -11.26
N SER A 171 -11.05 28.34 -11.59
CA SER A 171 -12.10 28.85 -10.70
C SER A 171 -13.46 28.33 -11.16
N GLU A 172 -14.51 28.46 -10.34
CA GLU A 172 -15.83 27.98 -10.75
C GLU A 172 -16.40 28.66 -12.00
N SER A 173 -16.01 29.90 -12.26
CA SER A 173 -16.40 30.69 -13.43
C SER A 173 -15.47 30.56 -14.62
N SER A 174 -14.30 29.92 -14.49
CA SER A 174 -13.38 29.75 -15.60
C SER A 174 -13.74 28.54 -16.46
N ASP A 175 -13.46 28.63 -17.75
CA ASP A 175 -13.50 27.49 -18.66
C ASP A 175 -12.49 26.40 -18.27
N PHE A 176 -12.76 25.18 -18.74
CA PHE A 176 -11.82 24.07 -18.65
C PHE A 176 -10.66 24.28 -19.62
N VAL A 177 -9.43 24.04 -19.14
CA VAL A 177 -8.21 24.13 -19.94
C VAL A 177 -7.53 22.76 -19.95
N THR A 178 -7.25 22.21 -21.13
CA THR A 178 -6.50 20.95 -21.28
C THR A 178 -5.00 21.21 -21.29
N PHE A 179 -4.22 20.35 -20.63
CA PHE A 179 -2.76 20.31 -20.77
C PHE A 179 -2.39 19.58 -22.07
N PRO A 180 -1.84 20.27 -23.08
CA PRO A 180 -1.58 19.68 -24.39
C PRO A 180 -0.30 18.84 -24.37
N SER A 181 -0.20 17.84 -25.25
CA SER A 181 0.98 16.95 -25.31
C SER A 181 2.25 17.60 -25.89
N GLY A 182 2.11 18.63 -26.73
CA GLY A 182 3.24 19.29 -27.38
C GLY A 182 4.05 20.16 -26.42
N SER A 183 5.36 19.93 -26.32
CA SER A 183 6.27 20.57 -25.35
C SER A 183 6.10 22.10 -25.23
N ALA A 184 6.12 22.85 -26.34
CA ALA A 184 5.99 24.30 -26.30
C ALA A 184 4.60 24.77 -25.78
N LYS A 185 3.52 24.12 -26.24
CA LYS A 185 2.16 24.43 -25.78
C LYS A 185 1.96 24.02 -24.33
N PHE A 186 2.52 22.89 -23.92
CA PHE A 186 2.50 22.40 -22.55
C PHE A 186 3.15 23.41 -21.60
N LYS A 187 4.36 23.89 -21.93
CA LYS A 187 5.06 24.91 -21.16
C LYS A 187 4.21 26.16 -20.98
N SER A 188 3.61 26.67 -22.05
CA SER A 188 2.74 27.86 -21.99
C SER A 188 1.58 27.69 -21.00
N VAL A 189 0.84 26.58 -21.09
CA VAL A 189 -0.30 26.32 -20.19
C VAL A 189 0.20 26.07 -18.76
N ALA A 190 1.26 25.29 -18.59
CA ALA A 190 1.80 24.97 -17.28
C ALA A 190 2.35 26.21 -16.54
N PHE A 191 2.99 27.15 -17.25
CA PHE A 191 3.50 28.37 -16.63
C PHE A 191 2.41 29.33 -16.16
N ASP A 192 1.28 29.32 -16.85
CA ASP A 192 0.08 30.07 -16.49
C ASP A 192 -0.67 29.40 -15.32
N VAL A 193 -0.73 28.07 -15.26
CA VAL A 193 -1.40 27.35 -14.15
C VAL A 193 -0.55 27.31 -12.87
N PHE A 194 0.76 27.09 -13.00
CA PHE A 194 1.70 26.99 -11.87
C PHE A 194 2.47 28.30 -11.66
N GLU A 195 1.81 29.43 -11.89
CA GLU A 195 2.49 30.72 -11.99
C GLU A 195 3.33 31.09 -10.77
N ASN A 196 2.88 30.67 -9.59
CA ASN A 196 3.42 31.00 -8.27
C ASN A 196 4.53 30.05 -7.79
N ASP A 197 5.02 29.14 -8.65
CA ASP A 197 6.08 28.17 -8.31
C ASP A 197 7.26 28.26 -9.29
N ALA A 198 8.23 29.12 -8.97
CA ALA A 198 9.41 29.35 -9.81
C ALA A 198 10.26 28.09 -10.02
N THR A 199 10.42 27.25 -8.99
CA THR A 199 11.20 26.02 -9.08
C THR A 199 10.52 25.01 -10.02
N LEU A 200 9.20 24.85 -9.91
CA LEU A 200 8.46 23.96 -10.80
C LEU A 200 8.50 24.45 -12.25
N LYS A 201 8.40 25.77 -12.47
CA LYS A 201 8.59 26.37 -13.79
C LYS A 201 9.98 26.06 -14.37
N GLU A 202 11.04 26.20 -13.57
CA GLU A 202 12.40 25.86 -13.99
C GLU A 202 12.53 24.38 -14.40
N TYR A 203 11.92 23.47 -13.63
CA TYR A 203 11.91 22.04 -13.97
C TYR A 203 11.19 21.74 -15.27
N ILE A 204 10.04 22.39 -15.51
CA ILE A 204 9.30 22.27 -16.76
C ILE A 204 10.09 22.90 -17.92
N GLU A 205 10.76 24.02 -17.71
CA GLU A 205 11.59 24.68 -18.72
C GLU A 205 12.77 23.80 -19.16
N LYS A 206 13.46 23.17 -18.21
CA LYS A 206 14.55 22.21 -18.44
C LYS A 206 14.08 20.86 -18.99
N GLY A 207 12.77 20.66 -19.18
CA GLY A 207 12.19 19.44 -19.74
C GLY A 207 12.19 18.24 -18.79
N LYS A 208 12.31 18.46 -17.48
CA LYS A 208 12.22 17.41 -16.45
C LYS A 208 10.83 16.76 -16.41
N TYR A 209 9.79 17.54 -16.71
CA TYR A 209 8.41 17.08 -16.74
C TYR A 209 7.72 17.42 -18.06
N LYS A 210 6.82 16.54 -18.50
CA LYS A 210 6.00 16.63 -19.71
C LYS A 210 4.51 16.55 -19.36
N ALA A 211 3.64 16.62 -20.36
CA ALA A 211 2.19 16.55 -20.19
C ALA A 211 1.71 15.27 -19.48
N ASP A 212 2.39 14.14 -19.69
CA ASP A 212 2.05 12.88 -19.02
C ASP A 212 2.39 12.88 -17.53
N ASP A 213 3.30 13.77 -17.10
CA ASP A 213 3.78 13.91 -15.72
C ASP A 213 2.92 14.83 -14.86
N ILE A 214 1.75 15.28 -15.35
CA ILE A 214 0.84 16.14 -14.57
C ILE A 214 0.58 15.63 -13.15
N PRO A 215 0.33 14.33 -12.89
CA PRO A 215 0.14 13.83 -11.53
C PRO A 215 1.35 14.11 -10.62
N SER A 216 2.56 13.90 -11.13
CA SER A 216 3.82 14.20 -10.44
C SER A 216 3.95 15.70 -10.16
N ILE A 217 3.64 16.54 -11.15
CA ILE A 217 3.66 18.00 -11.05
C ILE A 217 2.67 18.48 -9.98
N LEU A 218 1.42 17.99 -10.01
CA LEU A 218 0.38 18.38 -9.05
C LEU A 218 0.78 18.02 -7.63
N LYS A 219 1.37 16.85 -7.43
CA LYS A 219 1.86 16.41 -6.12
C LYS A 219 2.96 17.32 -5.58
N ILE A 220 3.96 17.60 -6.41
CA ILE A 220 5.07 18.49 -6.07
C ILE A 220 4.54 19.88 -5.74
N TYR A 221 3.65 20.42 -6.58
CA TYR A 221 3.04 21.72 -6.36
C TYR A 221 2.24 21.79 -5.06
N LYS A 222 1.40 20.77 -4.78
CA LYS A 222 0.64 20.64 -3.53
C LYS A 222 1.59 20.61 -2.32
N TYR A 223 2.60 19.76 -2.35
CA TYR A 223 3.52 19.57 -1.23
C TYR A 223 4.35 20.83 -0.96
N ARG A 224 4.85 21.50 -2.00
CA ARG A 224 5.55 22.79 -1.85
C ARG A 224 4.64 23.87 -1.25
N LYS A 225 3.37 23.91 -1.64
CA LYS A 225 2.38 24.84 -1.06
C LYS A 225 2.09 24.53 0.41
N LEU A 226 1.89 23.25 0.76
CA LEU A 226 1.70 22.82 2.14
C LEU A 226 2.91 23.18 3.00
N PHE A 227 4.13 22.90 2.52
CA PHE A 227 5.37 23.25 3.20
C PHE A 227 5.49 24.76 3.45
N LYS A 228 5.28 25.59 2.42
CA LYS A 228 5.31 27.06 2.53
C LYS A 228 4.32 27.59 3.58
N ASN A 229 3.19 26.92 3.74
CA ASN A 229 2.14 27.31 4.68
C ASN A 229 2.25 26.64 6.05
N GLY A 230 3.28 25.82 6.30
CA GLY A 230 3.42 25.04 7.55
C GLY A 230 2.30 24.02 7.77
N GLN A 231 1.67 23.54 6.69
CA GLN A 231 0.54 22.61 6.74
C GLN A 231 1.03 21.17 6.65
N LYS A 232 0.33 20.28 7.39
CA LYS A 232 0.53 18.83 7.32
C LYS A 232 -0.23 18.21 6.15
N ILE A 233 0.18 16.99 5.79
CA ILE A 233 -0.55 16.12 4.86
C ILE A 233 -1.30 15.10 5.72
N ASP A 234 -2.62 15.00 5.57
CA ASP A 234 -3.43 14.04 6.32
C ASP A 234 -3.69 12.76 5.50
N TYR A 235 -3.71 11.60 6.18
CA TYR A 235 -3.95 10.29 5.57
C TYR A 235 -5.00 9.50 6.34
N ASN A 236 -5.79 8.70 5.62
CA ASN A 236 -6.74 7.76 6.21
C ASN A 236 -6.07 6.47 6.72
N SER A 237 -6.86 5.53 7.26
CA SER A 237 -6.37 4.24 7.77
C SER A 237 -5.68 3.36 6.73
N SER A 238 -6.01 3.52 5.45
CA SER A 238 -5.37 2.85 4.31
C SER A 238 -4.10 3.57 3.82
N PHE A 239 -3.71 4.66 4.49
CA PHE A 239 -2.58 5.53 4.14
C PHE A 239 -2.78 6.28 2.81
N ASP A 240 -4.02 6.52 2.40
CA ASP A 240 -4.35 7.44 1.31
C ASP A 240 -4.45 8.86 1.82
N GLU A 241 -3.98 9.84 1.05
CA GLU A 241 -4.22 11.24 1.36
C GLU A 241 -5.71 11.55 1.40
N THR A 242 -6.15 12.25 2.44
CA THR A 242 -7.55 12.63 2.61
C THR A 242 -7.66 14.08 3.06
N ASN A 243 -8.70 14.75 2.58
CA ASN A 243 -9.13 16.04 3.11
C ASN A 243 -10.26 15.89 4.13
N ASN A 244 -10.83 14.68 4.28
CA ASN A 244 -11.86 14.39 5.26
C ASN A 244 -11.24 14.25 6.65
N LYS A 245 -11.58 15.18 7.56
CA LYS A 245 -11.01 15.22 8.91
C LYS A 245 -11.47 14.05 9.79
N ASP A 246 -12.62 13.48 9.49
CA ASP A 246 -13.19 12.36 10.25
C ASP A 246 -12.50 11.02 9.94
N GLU A 247 -11.76 10.94 8.84
CA GLU A 247 -11.07 9.72 8.39
C GLU A 247 -9.58 9.69 8.76
N VAL A 248 -9.03 10.76 9.35
CA VAL A 248 -7.59 10.93 9.56
C VAL A 248 -7.05 9.94 10.59
N ALA A 249 -6.18 9.03 10.14
CA ALA A 249 -5.48 8.06 10.99
C ALA A 249 -3.98 8.40 11.13
N TYR A 250 -3.40 9.03 10.11
CA TYR A 250 -1.99 9.41 10.07
C TYR A 250 -1.82 10.82 9.50
N TYR A 251 -0.67 11.42 9.74
CA TYR A 251 -0.29 12.64 9.04
C TYR A 251 1.21 12.68 8.76
N SER A 252 1.62 13.48 7.78
CA SER A 252 3.02 13.76 7.50
C SER A 252 3.32 15.25 7.64
N LYS A 253 4.52 15.56 8.10
CA LYS A 253 5.13 16.88 7.97
C LYS A 253 6.21 16.83 6.91
N ILE A 254 6.26 17.86 6.08
CA ILE A 254 7.39 18.09 5.18
C ILE A 254 8.37 18.93 6.00
N GLU A 255 9.49 18.34 6.40
CA GLU A 255 10.47 19.01 7.27
C GLU A 255 11.41 19.90 6.46
N SER A 256 11.74 19.49 5.23
CA SER A 256 12.56 20.30 4.33
C SER A 256 12.30 19.95 2.87
N ILE A 257 12.59 20.92 2.00
CA ILE A 257 12.62 20.75 0.54
C ILE A 257 13.93 21.34 0.05
N GLN A 258 14.81 20.50 -0.50
CA GLN A 258 16.08 20.90 -1.09
C GLN A 258 16.09 20.42 -2.55
N ASP A 259 16.06 21.35 -3.49
CA ASP A 259 15.85 21.07 -4.91
C ASP A 259 14.61 20.19 -5.15
N SER A 260 14.83 18.93 -5.53
CA SER A 260 13.79 17.93 -5.80
C SER A 260 13.62 16.92 -4.68
N VAL A 261 14.33 17.09 -3.57
CA VAL A 261 14.35 16.19 -2.42
C VAL A 261 13.42 16.73 -1.35
N PHE A 262 12.47 15.91 -0.94
CA PHE A 262 11.50 16.19 0.12
C PHE A 262 11.79 15.29 1.31
N HIS A 263 12.15 15.86 2.44
CA HIS A 263 12.27 15.11 3.69
C HIS A 263 10.92 15.10 4.39
N LEU A 264 10.30 13.92 4.52
CA LEU A 264 9.00 13.76 5.17
C LEU A 264 9.16 12.97 6.46
N THR A 265 8.46 13.43 7.51
CA THR A 265 8.23 12.65 8.72
C THR A 265 6.77 12.25 8.80
N HIS A 266 6.51 10.96 9.00
CA HIS A 266 5.19 10.37 9.16
C HIS A 266 4.86 10.13 10.63
N PHE A 267 3.64 10.42 11.03
CA PHE A 267 3.13 10.35 12.39
C PHE A 267 1.78 9.63 12.45
N PHE A 268 1.53 8.96 13.57
CA PHE A 268 0.18 8.60 13.98
C PHE A 268 -0.61 9.85 14.37
N ASN A 269 -1.94 9.79 14.33
CA ASN A 269 -2.79 10.92 14.74
C ASN A 269 -2.59 11.35 16.22
N ASN A 270 -2.04 10.46 17.06
CA ASN A 270 -1.65 10.77 18.43
C ASN A 270 -0.23 11.38 18.56
N ASN A 271 0.37 11.83 17.46
CA ASN A 271 1.70 12.46 17.36
C ASN A 271 2.91 11.55 17.60
N LEU A 272 2.72 10.24 17.69
CA LEU A 272 3.84 9.30 17.73
C LEU A 272 4.50 9.20 16.34
N LYS A 273 5.83 9.31 16.30
CA LYS A 273 6.62 9.24 15.07
C LYS A 273 6.61 7.81 14.54
N ILE A 274 6.41 7.62 13.24
CA ILE A 274 6.38 6.31 12.58
C ILE A 274 7.70 6.08 11.85
N TYR A 275 7.98 6.92 10.86
CA TYR A 275 9.22 6.89 10.09
C TYR A 275 9.48 8.24 9.41
N ASP A 276 10.73 8.50 9.03
CA ASP A 276 11.11 9.60 8.15
C ASP A 276 12.09 9.14 7.07
N GLY A 277 12.23 9.97 6.04
CA GLY A 277 13.21 9.78 4.97
C GLY A 277 13.01 10.73 3.80
N ASP A 278 13.90 10.61 2.82
CA ASP A 278 13.96 11.48 1.66
C ASP A 278 13.25 10.88 0.43
N PHE A 279 12.41 11.69 -0.20
CA PHE A 279 11.69 11.37 -1.43
C PHE A 279 12.13 12.31 -2.56
N THR A 280 12.48 11.74 -3.71
CA THR A 280 12.88 12.51 -4.92
C THR A 280 11.81 12.53 -6.00
N SER A 281 10.82 11.65 -5.87
CA SER A 281 9.61 11.58 -6.68
C SER A 281 8.48 10.96 -5.86
N PHE A 282 7.24 11.29 -6.19
CA PHE A 282 6.03 10.72 -5.60
C PHE A 282 5.20 9.90 -6.61
N TYR A 283 5.53 9.97 -7.91
CA TYR A 283 4.87 9.22 -8.98
C TYR A 283 5.88 8.77 -10.04
N PRO A 284 6.36 7.51 -9.99
CA PRO A 284 6.27 6.62 -8.82
C PRO A 284 7.04 7.20 -7.62
N HIS A 285 6.77 6.73 -6.41
CA HIS A 285 7.56 7.09 -5.24
C HIS A 285 9.01 6.64 -5.43
N ASN A 286 9.95 7.56 -5.22
CA ASN A 286 11.38 7.26 -5.27
C ASN A 286 12.04 7.63 -3.94
N LYS A 287 12.38 6.62 -3.15
CA LYS A 287 13.09 6.74 -1.88
C LYS A 287 14.59 6.83 -2.10
N GLN A 288 15.26 7.74 -1.41
CA GLN A 288 16.71 7.92 -1.47
C GLN A 288 17.27 8.06 -0.05
N GLY A 289 18.49 7.57 0.18
CA GLY A 289 19.17 7.73 1.45
C GLY A 289 18.57 6.88 2.58
N ASP A 290 18.76 7.33 3.81
CA ASP A 290 18.38 6.57 5.00
C ASP A 290 16.94 6.86 5.41
N PHE A 291 16.15 5.79 5.56
CA PHE A 291 14.82 5.81 6.16
C PHE A 291 14.89 5.28 7.57
N LYS A 292 14.41 6.05 8.54
CA LYS A 292 14.42 5.68 9.97
C LYS A 292 13.00 5.39 10.42
N PHE A 293 12.80 4.26 11.08
CA PHE A 293 11.55 3.82 11.69
C PHE A 293 11.70 3.88 13.20
N TYR A 294 10.63 4.27 13.90
CA TYR A 294 10.68 4.61 15.30
C TYR A 294 9.87 3.66 16.16
N PHE A 295 10.33 3.44 17.39
CA PHE A 295 9.54 2.89 18.47
C PHE A 295 8.54 3.94 18.98
N PRO A 296 7.45 3.53 19.67
CA PRO A 296 6.53 4.46 20.33
C PRO A 296 7.20 5.41 21.34
N ASN A 297 8.32 4.99 21.94
CA ASN A 297 9.11 5.83 22.86
C ASN A 297 9.95 6.92 22.15
N GLY A 298 10.00 6.92 20.80
CA GLY A 298 10.77 7.88 19.99
C GLY A 298 12.18 7.44 19.61
N GLU A 299 12.68 6.31 20.13
CA GLU A 299 13.97 5.75 19.74
C GLU A 299 13.91 5.13 18.33
N VAL A 300 15.04 5.09 17.64
CA VAL A 300 15.12 4.46 16.31
C VAL A 300 15.05 2.94 16.47
N ARG A 301 14.05 2.32 15.84
CA ARG A 301 13.89 0.86 15.77
C ARG A 301 14.62 0.25 14.59
N ARG A 302 14.57 0.91 13.44
CA ARG A 302 15.14 0.38 12.20
C ARG A 302 15.63 1.52 11.31
N LYS A 303 16.77 1.34 10.67
CA LYS A 303 17.26 2.19 9.59
C LYS A 303 17.40 1.36 8.33
N ILE A 304 16.87 1.81 7.19
CA ILE A 304 17.08 1.17 5.88
C ILE A 304 17.66 2.19 4.92
N SER A 305 18.76 1.85 4.26
CA SER A 305 19.36 2.67 3.23
C SER A 305 18.81 2.32 1.85
N PHE A 306 18.35 3.33 1.11
CA PHE A 306 17.79 3.23 -0.24
C PHE A 306 18.68 3.96 -1.26
N ASP A 307 18.81 3.34 -2.42
CA ASP A 307 19.38 3.96 -3.62
C ASP A 307 18.38 3.77 -4.77
N ASN A 308 17.80 4.87 -5.23
CA ASN A 308 16.78 4.89 -6.29
C ASN A 308 15.64 3.88 -6.04
N ASN A 309 15.01 4.00 -4.87
CA ASN A 309 13.93 3.14 -4.38
C ASN A 309 14.32 1.67 -4.11
N LYS A 310 15.57 1.28 -4.32
CA LYS A 310 16.07 -0.07 -4.03
C LYS A 310 16.74 -0.09 -2.65
N PRO A 311 16.22 -0.88 -1.69
CA PRO A 311 16.85 -0.98 -0.39
C PRO A 311 18.16 -1.78 -0.50
N LYS A 312 19.23 -1.31 0.16
CA LYS A 312 20.60 -1.85 0.06
C LYS A 312 21.08 -2.51 1.35
N SER A 313 20.76 -1.91 2.48
CA SER A 313 21.17 -2.39 3.80
C SER A 313 20.20 -1.93 4.86
N GLY A 314 20.21 -2.61 5.99
CA GLY A 314 19.42 -2.24 7.15
C GLY A 314 20.15 -2.48 8.46
N ILE A 315 19.77 -1.69 9.46
CA ILE A 315 20.18 -1.85 10.85
C ILE A 315 18.90 -1.86 11.69
N GLU A 316 18.76 -2.86 12.54
CA GLU A 316 17.72 -2.96 13.56
C GLU A 316 18.34 -2.64 14.92
N TYR A 317 17.53 -2.07 15.80
CA TYR A 317 17.94 -1.64 17.13
C TYR A 317 16.96 -2.17 18.17
N PHE A 318 17.47 -2.42 19.37
CA PHE A 318 16.65 -2.63 20.56
C PHE A 318 16.03 -1.31 21.04
N GLU A 319 14.99 -1.39 21.87
CA GLU A 319 14.32 -0.19 22.43
C GLU A 319 15.24 0.71 23.27
N ASN A 320 16.37 0.17 23.75
CA ASN A 320 17.40 0.93 24.46
C ASN A 320 18.41 1.63 23.53
N GLY A 321 18.19 1.59 22.21
CA GLY A 321 19.03 2.24 21.19
C GLY A 321 20.27 1.45 20.78
N LYS A 322 20.57 0.30 21.40
CA LYS A 322 21.68 -0.58 20.98
C LYS A 322 21.35 -1.29 19.68
N VAL A 323 22.37 -1.55 18.88
CA VAL A 323 22.22 -2.33 17.64
C VAL A 323 21.77 -3.74 17.98
N HIS A 324 20.77 -4.24 17.23
CA HIS A 324 20.28 -5.61 17.29
C HIS A 324 20.80 -6.42 16.11
N ARG A 325 20.52 -5.99 14.87
CA ARG A 325 20.94 -6.73 13.66
C ARG A 325 21.45 -5.79 12.59
N VAL A 326 22.52 -6.20 11.90
CA VAL A 326 23.07 -5.51 10.72
C VAL A 326 23.00 -6.44 9.52
N TYR A 327 22.36 -6.00 8.44
CA TYR A 327 22.19 -6.82 7.25
C TYR A 327 22.32 -6.04 5.94
N GLN A 328 22.64 -6.77 4.88
CA GLN A 328 22.62 -6.31 3.49
C GLN A 328 21.49 -6.97 2.74
N ILE A 329 20.91 -6.25 1.78
CA ILE A 329 19.83 -6.70 0.92
C ILE A 329 20.41 -6.88 -0.49
N LEU A 330 20.43 -8.12 -0.97
CA LEU A 330 20.92 -8.45 -2.31
C LEU A 330 19.87 -8.10 -3.37
N GLU A 331 20.26 -8.06 -4.64
CA GLU A 331 19.36 -7.66 -5.75
C GLU A 331 18.09 -8.53 -5.87
N GLN A 332 18.14 -9.78 -5.40
CA GLN A 332 17.00 -10.70 -5.38
C GLN A 332 16.10 -10.53 -4.14
N GLY A 333 16.37 -9.54 -3.28
CA GLY A 333 15.68 -9.29 -2.02
C GLY A 333 16.15 -10.17 -0.85
N SER A 334 17.12 -11.06 -1.08
CA SER A 334 17.67 -11.93 -0.04
C SER A 334 18.50 -11.14 0.97
N LEU A 335 18.31 -11.44 2.26
CA LEU A 335 19.05 -10.83 3.35
C LEU A 335 20.35 -11.59 3.66
N VAL A 336 21.40 -10.84 3.94
CA VAL A 336 22.70 -11.33 4.40
C VAL A 336 23.04 -10.62 5.70
N TYR A 337 22.98 -11.34 6.81
CA TYR A 337 23.32 -10.87 8.15
C TYR A 337 24.83 -10.80 8.31
N ARG A 338 25.30 -9.67 8.84
CA ARG A 338 26.71 -9.39 9.10
C ARG A 338 27.02 -9.46 10.59
N GLU A 339 26.13 -8.89 11.39
CA GLU A 339 26.26 -8.80 12.84
C GLU A 339 24.88 -9.00 13.47
N VAL A 340 24.83 -9.75 14.56
CA VAL A 340 23.62 -9.96 15.37
C VAL A 340 24.06 -9.86 16.83
N TYR A 341 23.42 -8.99 17.59
CA TYR A 341 23.78 -8.68 18.97
C TYR A 341 22.64 -9.10 19.89
N GLY A 342 22.98 -9.70 21.04
CA GLY A 342 22.03 -9.92 22.13
C GLY A 342 22.02 -8.75 23.14
N ASP A 343 21.28 -8.92 24.23
CA ASP A 343 21.16 -7.91 25.32
C ASP A 343 22.50 -7.51 25.95
N SER A 344 23.47 -8.44 25.94
CA SER A 344 24.84 -8.23 26.43
C SER A 344 25.70 -7.34 25.53
N ASN A 345 25.19 -6.91 24.36
CA ASN A 345 25.91 -6.10 23.37
C ASN A 345 27.18 -6.77 22.81
N VAL A 346 27.18 -8.11 22.76
CA VAL A 346 28.22 -8.92 22.13
C VAL A 346 27.69 -9.48 20.81
N ASN A 347 28.52 -9.43 19.76
CA ASN A 347 28.16 -10.05 18.48
C ASN A 347 28.11 -11.57 18.66
N LEU A 348 26.95 -12.15 18.37
CA LEU A 348 26.64 -13.56 18.53
C LEU A 348 27.04 -14.41 17.31
N LEU A 349 27.47 -13.76 16.22
CA LEU A 349 27.92 -14.44 15.01
C LEU A 349 29.45 -14.61 14.99
N ASP A 350 29.90 -15.79 14.56
CA ASP A 350 31.30 -16.09 14.33
C ASP A 350 31.86 -15.42 13.05
N ASN A 351 33.14 -15.70 12.73
CA ASN A 351 33.81 -15.17 11.53
C ASN A 351 33.17 -15.61 10.19
N LYS A 352 32.35 -16.68 10.20
CA LYS A 352 31.58 -17.16 9.04
C LYS A 352 30.15 -16.61 9.04
N CYS A 353 29.82 -15.76 10.01
CA CYS A 353 28.49 -15.25 10.29
C CYS A 353 27.48 -16.38 10.60
N THR A 354 27.90 -17.34 11.41
CA THR A 354 27.10 -18.45 11.95
C THR A 354 26.97 -18.28 13.45
N GLY A 355 25.79 -18.57 14.01
CA GLY A 355 25.50 -18.38 15.43
C GLY A 355 24.01 -18.43 15.71
N SER A 356 23.62 -18.09 16.94
CA SER A 356 22.21 -18.07 17.34
C SER A 356 21.91 -16.93 18.30
N GLU A 357 20.68 -16.44 18.29
CA GLU A 357 20.15 -15.52 19.29
C GLU A 357 18.84 -16.04 19.88
N GLU A 358 18.53 -15.58 21.09
CA GLU A 358 17.20 -15.68 21.69
C GLU A 358 16.59 -14.28 21.74
N TYR A 359 15.36 -14.15 21.25
CA TYR A 359 14.63 -12.89 21.22
C TYR A 359 13.24 -13.09 21.82
N THR A 360 12.84 -12.21 22.73
CA THR A 360 11.52 -12.27 23.36
C THR A 360 10.56 -11.39 22.56
N ASP A 361 9.50 -11.99 22.01
CA ASP A 361 8.46 -11.24 21.30
C ASP A 361 7.70 -10.33 22.30
N PRO A 362 7.73 -9.00 22.14
CA PRO A 362 7.10 -8.08 23.10
C PRO A 362 5.57 -8.20 23.18
N ILE A 363 4.93 -8.87 22.22
CA ILE A 363 3.47 -9.03 22.18
C ILE A 363 3.02 -10.38 22.72
N SER A 364 3.67 -11.47 22.31
CA SER A 364 3.30 -12.82 22.74
C SER A 364 4.10 -13.32 23.96
N GLU A 365 5.13 -12.59 24.37
CA GLU A 365 6.10 -12.96 25.42
C GLU A 365 6.86 -14.28 25.14
N LYS A 366 6.71 -14.84 23.94
CA LYS A 366 7.40 -16.05 23.52
C LYS A 366 8.87 -15.76 23.28
N LYS A 367 9.73 -16.66 23.78
CA LYS A 367 11.16 -16.69 23.44
C LYS A 367 11.35 -17.43 22.13
N ILE A 368 11.82 -16.72 21.12
CA ILE A 368 12.09 -17.22 19.78
C ILE A 368 13.60 -17.38 19.62
N THR A 369 14.05 -18.58 19.26
CA THR A 369 15.42 -18.87 18.89
C THR A 369 15.59 -18.62 17.39
N TYR A 370 16.55 -17.78 17.00
CA TYR A 370 16.95 -17.58 15.61
C TYR A 370 18.35 -18.17 15.40
N GLU A 371 18.49 -19.06 14.41
CA GLU A 371 19.74 -19.72 14.06
C GLU A 371 20.23 -19.25 12.69
N TYR A 372 21.47 -18.77 12.65
CA TYR A 372 22.13 -18.23 11.49
C TYR A 372 23.22 -19.17 11.01
N GLU A 373 23.31 -19.36 9.70
CA GLU A 373 24.36 -20.14 9.07
C GLU A 373 24.83 -19.44 7.79
N ASN A 374 26.14 -19.24 7.67
CA ASN A 374 26.77 -18.63 6.49
C ASN A 374 26.08 -17.33 6.06
N LYS A 375 25.86 -16.41 7.02
CA LYS A 375 25.20 -15.09 6.84
C LYS A 375 23.69 -15.13 6.58
N LYS A 376 23.05 -16.28 6.56
CA LYS A 376 21.59 -16.38 6.33
C LYS A 376 20.89 -16.84 7.59
N LEU A 377 19.67 -16.36 7.79
CA LEU A 377 18.78 -16.98 8.78
C LEU A 377 18.37 -18.35 8.25
N LYS A 378 18.75 -19.41 8.96
CA LYS A 378 18.51 -20.81 8.59
C LYS A 378 17.22 -21.32 9.21
N THR A 379 17.01 -21.02 10.49
CA THR A 379 15.88 -21.57 11.26
C THR A 379 15.45 -20.54 12.29
N ALA A 380 14.15 -20.49 12.56
CA ALA A 380 13.57 -19.75 13.67
C ALA A 380 12.46 -20.59 14.30
N TYR A 381 12.43 -20.73 15.61
CA TYR A 381 11.40 -21.51 16.33
C TYR A 381 11.22 -21.02 17.76
N PHE A 382 10.08 -21.37 18.35
CA PHE A 382 9.84 -21.29 19.79
C PHE A 382 9.36 -22.66 20.30
N VAL A 383 9.32 -22.81 21.62
CA VAL A 383 8.78 -24.01 22.28
C VAL A 383 7.39 -23.68 22.82
N ASP A 384 6.39 -24.50 22.49
CA ASP A 384 5.02 -24.33 22.98
C ASP A 384 4.85 -24.83 24.43
N GLU A 385 3.65 -24.69 24.98
CA GLU A 385 3.31 -25.09 26.35
C GLU A 385 3.51 -26.59 26.62
N ASN A 386 3.53 -27.42 25.57
CA ASN A 386 3.72 -28.87 25.67
C ASN A 386 5.20 -29.27 25.52
N GLY A 387 6.11 -28.31 25.34
CA GLY A 387 7.52 -28.59 25.11
C GLY A 387 7.85 -28.93 23.65
N GLU A 388 6.92 -28.74 22.72
CA GLU A 388 7.14 -29.02 21.30
C GLU A 388 7.67 -27.80 20.55
N LYS A 389 8.58 -28.02 19.59
CA LYS A 389 9.08 -26.95 18.73
C LYS A 389 8.03 -26.56 17.69
N VAL A 390 7.73 -25.27 17.64
CA VAL A 390 6.93 -24.64 16.57
C VAL A 390 7.85 -23.73 15.78
N TYR A 391 8.04 -24.05 14.49
CA TYR A 391 8.95 -23.32 13.63
C TYR A 391 8.27 -22.08 13.03
N GLN A 392 8.98 -20.96 12.91
CA GLN A 392 8.61 -19.84 12.04
C GLN A 392 9.35 -19.92 10.69
N LEU A 393 10.55 -20.52 10.69
CA LEU A 393 11.34 -20.82 9.52
C LEU A 393 12.07 -22.15 9.73
N CYS A 394 12.03 -23.04 8.75
CA CYS A 394 12.71 -24.32 8.77
C CYS A 394 13.34 -24.64 7.41
N GLU A 395 14.04 -25.77 7.32
CA GLU A 395 14.74 -26.22 6.10
C GLU A 395 13.81 -26.24 4.88
N ASN A 396 12.65 -26.86 5.05
CA ASN A 396 11.59 -26.90 4.04
C ASN A 396 10.32 -26.31 4.65
N ASN A 397 10.05 -25.02 4.38
CA ASN A 397 8.84 -24.35 4.87
C ASN A 397 7.57 -24.99 4.32
N ALA A 398 6.47 -24.80 5.04
CA ALA A 398 5.13 -25.09 4.59
C ALA A 398 4.81 -24.32 3.31
N GLU A 399 4.22 -25.01 2.35
CA GLU A 399 3.92 -24.48 1.01
C GLU A 399 2.47 -24.75 0.62
N ILE A 400 1.84 -23.79 -0.05
CA ILE A 400 0.48 -23.97 -0.58
C ILE A 400 0.53 -24.95 -1.75
N ARG A 401 -0.19 -26.08 -1.66
CA ARG A 401 -0.19 -27.16 -2.67
C ARG A 401 -0.54 -26.68 -4.08
N LYS A 402 -1.57 -25.84 -4.19
CA LYS A 402 -2.09 -25.31 -5.47
C LYS A 402 -2.47 -23.84 -5.31
N PHE A 403 -1.47 -22.96 -5.33
CA PHE A 403 -1.68 -21.52 -5.12
C PHE A 403 -2.77 -20.93 -6.05
N ASN A 404 -2.75 -21.28 -7.33
CA ASN A 404 -3.76 -20.78 -8.30
C ASN A 404 -5.18 -21.24 -7.96
N SER A 405 -5.36 -22.47 -7.48
CA SER A 405 -6.67 -22.96 -7.05
C SER A 405 -7.16 -22.25 -5.79
N LEU A 406 -6.25 -22.00 -4.83
CA LEU A 406 -6.57 -21.23 -3.63
C LEU A 406 -6.94 -19.78 -3.98
N GLN A 407 -6.16 -19.13 -4.85
CA GLN A 407 -6.44 -17.77 -5.33
C GLN A 407 -7.77 -17.69 -6.09
N LYS A 408 -8.15 -18.73 -6.83
CA LYS A 408 -9.47 -18.82 -7.47
C LYS A 408 -10.59 -18.91 -6.42
N ALA A 409 -10.44 -19.77 -5.42
CA ALA A 409 -11.41 -19.87 -4.32
C ALA A 409 -11.55 -18.56 -3.55
N VAL A 410 -10.44 -17.84 -3.31
CA VAL A 410 -10.47 -16.48 -2.74
C VAL A 410 -11.32 -15.54 -3.61
N LYS A 411 -11.14 -15.54 -4.93
CA LYS A 411 -11.91 -14.67 -5.83
C LYS A 411 -13.41 -15.01 -5.84
N GLU A 412 -13.76 -16.28 -5.73
CA GLU A 412 -15.15 -16.77 -5.82
C GLU A 412 -15.90 -16.68 -4.49
N GLU A 413 -15.21 -16.91 -3.36
CA GLU A 413 -15.83 -17.10 -2.04
C GLU A 413 -15.52 -15.97 -1.05
N LEU A 414 -14.31 -15.40 -1.08
CA LEU A 414 -13.92 -14.29 -0.20
C LEU A 414 -14.31 -12.95 -0.83
N LYS A 415 -15.58 -12.58 -0.62
CA LYS A 415 -16.12 -11.31 -1.14
C LYS A 415 -15.60 -10.12 -0.33
N PHE A 416 -15.22 -9.04 -1.03
CA PHE A 416 -14.89 -7.76 -0.42
C PHE A 416 -16.17 -7.17 0.21
N PRO A 417 -16.24 -6.96 1.55
CA PRO A 417 -17.43 -6.42 2.19
C PRO A 417 -17.81 -5.04 1.65
N SER A 418 -19.10 -4.82 1.39
CA SER A 418 -19.62 -3.57 0.82
C SER A 418 -19.40 -2.35 1.72
N GLU A 419 -19.49 -2.54 3.04
CA GLU A 419 -19.23 -1.47 4.01
C GLU A 419 -17.76 -1.01 4.03
N SER A 420 -16.81 -1.92 3.81
CA SER A 420 -15.38 -1.60 3.69
C SER A 420 -15.10 -0.86 2.38
N LEU A 421 -15.75 -1.27 1.29
CA LEU A 421 -15.67 -0.58 0.00
C LEU A 421 -16.22 0.85 0.09
N GLN A 422 -17.34 1.05 0.78
CA GLN A 422 -17.93 2.38 0.99
C GLN A 422 -16.99 3.32 1.76
N LYS A 423 -16.24 2.79 2.72
CA LYS A 423 -15.22 3.52 3.49
C LYS A 423 -13.87 3.62 2.77
N ASN A 424 -13.74 3.05 1.57
CA ASN A 424 -12.49 2.92 0.83
C ASN A 424 -11.34 2.34 1.69
N VAL A 425 -11.66 1.33 2.50
CA VAL A 425 -10.69 0.61 3.31
C VAL A 425 -10.01 -0.43 2.43
N HIS A 426 -8.67 -0.42 2.36
CA HIS A 426 -7.89 -1.37 1.56
C HIS A 426 -6.49 -1.59 2.16
N GLY A 427 -5.81 -2.63 1.68
CA GLY A 427 -4.48 -3.02 2.12
C GLY A 427 -4.43 -4.47 2.61
N PHE A 428 -3.48 -4.76 3.50
CA PHE A 428 -3.24 -6.13 3.96
C PHE A 428 -4.01 -6.47 5.23
N VAL A 429 -4.69 -7.61 5.27
CA VAL A 429 -4.98 -8.35 6.50
C VAL A 429 -3.89 -9.39 6.68
N LEU A 430 -3.23 -9.39 7.84
CA LEU A 430 -2.20 -10.38 8.17
C LEU A 430 -2.79 -11.38 9.16
N VAL A 431 -2.83 -12.65 8.74
CA VAL A 431 -3.37 -13.74 9.54
C VAL A 431 -2.24 -14.67 9.95
N LYS A 432 -2.02 -14.79 11.26
CA LYS A 432 -1.17 -15.81 11.86
C LYS A 432 -1.93 -17.13 11.88
N CYS A 433 -1.26 -18.22 11.53
CA CYS A 433 -1.79 -19.57 11.71
C CYS A 433 -0.67 -20.60 11.92
N ILE A 434 -1.02 -21.77 12.44
CA ILE A 434 -0.12 -22.92 12.55
C ILE A 434 -0.49 -23.93 11.47
N VAL A 435 0.45 -24.30 10.60
CA VAL A 435 0.35 -25.46 9.72
C VAL A 435 0.81 -26.67 10.52
N GLU A 436 -0.11 -27.60 10.75
CA GLU A 436 0.14 -28.86 11.46
C GLU A 436 0.91 -29.85 10.57
N PRO A 437 1.55 -30.90 11.14
CA PRO A 437 2.17 -31.97 10.35
C PRO A 437 1.22 -32.62 9.33
N SER A 438 -0.10 -32.63 9.60
CA SER A 438 -1.12 -33.13 8.65
C SER A 438 -1.36 -32.22 7.43
N GLY A 439 -0.81 -31.00 7.42
CA GLY A 439 -1.10 -29.95 6.45
C GLY A 439 -2.45 -29.25 6.67
N LEU A 440 -3.14 -29.53 7.78
CA LEU A 440 -4.27 -28.74 8.26
C LEU A 440 -3.77 -27.47 8.97
N VAL A 441 -4.66 -26.50 9.14
CA VAL A 441 -4.35 -25.23 9.78
C VAL A 441 -5.07 -25.10 11.12
N SER A 442 -4.36 -24.65 12.16
CA SER A 442 -4.89 -24.33 13.48
C SER A 442 -4.52 -22.89 13.89
N GLU A 443 -5.03 -22.44 15.04
CA GLU A 443 -4.76 -21.10 15.64
C GLU A 443 -4.86 -19.88 14.71
N LEU A 444 -5.89 -19.83 13.86
CA LEU A 444 -6.16 -18.66 13.03
C LEU A 444 -6.36 -17.40 13.89
N LYS A 445 -5.47 -16.42 13.76
CA LYS A 445 -5.54 -15.14 14.47
C LYS A 445 -5.18 -13.99 13.54
N ILE A 446 -6.01 -12.95 13.50
CA ILE A 446 -5.63 -11.69 12.85
C ILE A 446 -4.64 -10.96 13.76
N ILE A 447 -3.44 -10.72 13.23
CA ILE A 447 -2.40 -9.92 13.91
C ILE A 447 -2.38 -8.48 13.40
N LYS A 448 -2.86 -8.26 12.17
CA LYS A 448 -3.08 -6.93 11.59
C LYS A 448 -4.36 -6.97 10.77
N GLY A 449 -5.35 -6.17 11.16
CA GLY A 449 -6.62 -6.05 10.45
C GLY A 449 -6.71 -4.84 9.53
N LEU A 450 -7.84 -4.74 8.83
CA LEU A 450 -8.26 -3.53 8.12
C LEU A 450 -9.44 -2.88 8.83
N ASP A 451 -10.55 -3.60 8.89
CA ASP A 451 -11.74 -3.30 9.67
C ASP A 451 -12.41 -4.62 10.10
N GLU A 452 -13.48 -4.53 10.91
CA GLU A 452 -14.18 -5.71 11.43
C GLU A 452 -14.73 -6.62 10.31
N ALA A 453 -15.23 -6.02 9.23
CA ALA A 453 -15.87 -6.72 8.13
C ALA A 453 -14.88 -7.57 7.32
N CYS A 454 -13.78 -6.96 6.86
CA CYS A 454 -12.71 -7.65 6.13
C CYS A 454 -12.07 -8.73 7.02
N ASN A 455 -11.90 -8.43 8.31
CA ASN A 455 -11.35 -9.35 9.29
C ASN A 455 -12.22 -10.61 9.43
N LYS A 456 -13.53 -10.42 9.65
CA LYS A 456 -14.49 -11.52 9.78
C LYS A 456 -14.54 -12.37 8.51
N ALA A 457 -14.70 -11.74 7.34
CA ALA A 457 -14.74 -12.43 6.06
C ALA A 457 -13.46 -13.27 5.82
N THR A 458 -12.30 -12.73 6.18
CA THR A 458 -11.02 -13.45 6.10
C THR A 458 -10.98 -14.68 7.00
N LEU A 459 -11.37 -14.53 8.28
CA LEU A 459 -11.36 -15.66 9.22
C LEU A 459 -12.37 -16.74 8.83
N ASP A 460 -13.56 -16.35 8.39
CA ASP A 460 -14.59 -17.28 7.91
C ASP A 460 -14.06 -18.10 6.72
N PHE A 461 -13.44 -17.46 5.73
CA PHE A 461 -12.84 -18.16 4.58
C PHE A 461 -11.70 -19.10 4.99
N LEU A 462 -10.76 -18.64 5.82
CA LEU A 462 -9.60 -19.45 6.23
C LEU A 462 -9.98 -20.60 7.17
N SER A 463 -11.12 -20.51 7.87
CA SER A 463 -11.58 -21.53 8.83
C SER A 463 -11.76 -22.92 8.23
N ARG A 464 -12.06 -23.01 6.92
CA ARG A 464 -12.20 -24.28 6.20
C ARG A 464 -10.91 -25.10 6.17
N PHE A 465 -9.75 -24.45 6.26
CA PHE A 465 -8.45 -25.13 6.28
C PHE A 465 -8.15 -25.86 7.60
N LYS A 466 -9.04 -25.74 8.59
CA LYS A 466 -9.04 -26.61 9.77
C LYS A 466 -9.43 -28.05 9.42
N THR A 467 -10.16 -28.26 8.32
CA THR A 467 -10.62 -29.58 7.86
C THR A 467 -10.15 -29.93 6.45
N GLU A 468 -9.72 -28.94 5.67
CA GLU A 468 -9.22 -29.10 4.30
C GLU A 468 -7.69 -28.91 4.21
N SER A 469 -6.98 -29.93 3.77
CA SER A 469 -5.50 -29.90 3.65
C SER A 469 -5.05 -29.21 2.35
N TYR A 470 -4.79 -27.90 2.45
CA TYR A 470 -4.27 -27.06 1.35
C TYR A 470 -2.76 -26.80 1.42
N TRP A 471 -2.13 -27.21 2.51
CA TRP A 471 -0.72 -26.98 2.79
C TRP A 471 0.07 -28.29 2.73
N ASN A 472 1.26 -28.21 2.16
CA ASN A 472 2.32 -29.15 2.49
C ASN A 472 2.93 -28.69 3.82
N PRO A 473 3.06 -29.57 4.81
CA PRO A 473 3.62 -29.22 6.11
C PRO A 473 5.10 -28.84 5.96
N GLY A 474 5.61 -28.07 6.91
CA GLY A 474 7.03 -27.83 7.03
C GLY A 474 7.78 -29.12 7.35
N LYS A 475 9.04 -29.23 6.93
CA LYS A 475 9.89 -30.40 7.21
C LYS A 475 11.25 -30.03 7.75
N VAL A 476 11.68 -30.77 8.76
CA VAL A 476 13.03 -30.73 9.36
C VAL A 476 13.55 -32.16 9.42
N ASP A 477 14.75 -32.42 8.90
CA ASP A 477 15.35 -33.76 8.85
C ASP A 477 14.40 -34.81 8.23
N GLY A 478 13.64 -34.40 7.20
CA GLY A 478 12.66 -35.24 6.52
C GLY A 478 11.35 -35.51 7.28
N LYS A 479 11.21 -35.02 8.53
CA LYS A 479 9.98 -35.18 9.34
C LYS A 479 9.09 -33.95 9.24
N GLU A 480 7.78 -34.19 9.19
CA GLU A 480 6.76 -33.13 9.18
C GLU A 480 6.68 -32.46 10.56
N VAL A 481 6.66 -31.13 10.60
CA VAL A 481 6.69 -30.33 11.84
C VAL A 481 5.62 -29.26 11.85
N LYS A 482 5.27 -28.79 13.06
CA LYS A 482 4.42 -27.61 13.26
C LYS A 482 5.13 -26.35 12.78
N GLN A 483 4.46 -25.55 11.96
CA GLN A 483 5.01 -24.28 11.50
C GLN A 483 4.01 -23.12 11.66
N GLU A 484 4.40 -22.08 12.38
CA GLU A 484 3.73 -20.79 12.41
C GLU A 484 4.08 -19.99 11.16
N ILE A 485 3.04 -19.53 10.46
CA ILE A 485 3.17 -18.66 9.29
C ILE A 485 2.23 -17.47 9.40
N VAL A 486 2.59 -16.39 8.73
CA VAL A 486 1.68 -15.25 8.49
C VAL A 486 1.28 -15.21 7.03
N ILE A 487 -0.01 -15.29 6.76
CA ILE A 487 -0.60 -15.21 5.42
C ILE A 487 -1.05 -13.77 5.17
N PRO A 488 -0.47 -13.06 4.19
CA PRO A 488 -0.96 -11.77 3.76
C PRO A 488 -2.16 -11.92 2.80
N ILE A 489 -3.30 -11.37 3.21
CA ILE A 489 -4.50 -11.20 2.37
C ILE A 489 -4.56 -9.75 1.91
N ASP A 490 -4.56 -9.52 0.61
CA ASP A 490 -4.53 -8.20 -0.02
C ASP A 490 -5.93 -7.81 -0.49
N PHE A 491 -6.60 -6.95 0.28
CA PHE A 491 -7.84 -6.30 -0.15
C PHE A 491 -7.47 -5.08 -0.96
N SER A 492 -7.67 -5.16 -2.27
CA SER A 492 -7.25 -4.13 -3.23
C SER A 492 -8.45 -3.52 -3.94
N ILE A 493 -8.52 -2.19 -3.96
CA ILE A 493 -9.52 -1.44 -4.74
C ILE A 493 -8.83 -0.94 -6.01
N VAL A 494 -9.29 -1.40 -7.17
CA VAL A 494 -8.74 -1.05 -8.48
C VAL A 494 -9.74 -0.12 -9.18
N ASN A 495 -9.41 1.17 -9.22
CA ASN A 495 -10.25 2.17 -9.90
C ASN A 495 -9.53 2.80 -11.11
N ALA A 496 -10.28 3.15 -12.16
CA ALA A 496 -9.75 3.90 -13.31
C ALA A 496 -9.27 5.32 -12.97
N ALA A 497 -9.86 5.92 -11.93
CA ALA A 497 -9.74 7.34 -11.64
C ALA A 497 -8.49 7.74 -10.86
N ILE A 498 -7.85 6.82 -10.12
CA ILE A 498 -7.09 7.28 -8.96
C ILE A 498 -5.58 7.18 -9.12
N TYR A 499 -4.96 8.35 -8.97
CA TYR A 499 -3.58 8.59 -8.56
C TYR A 499 -3.37 8.41 -7.05
N ARG A 500 -3.78 7.29 -6.44
CA ARG A 500 -3.59 7.09 -4.99
C ARG A 500 -2.16 6.71 -4.70
N ASN A 501 -1.67 7.11 -3.53
CA ASN A 501 -0.39 6.71 -2.97
C ASN A 501 -0.41 5.19 -2.73
N ASN A 502 -0.29 4.40 -3.80
CA ASN A 502 0.15 3.03 -3.66
C ASN A 502 1.61 3.12 -3.19
N TYR A 503 1.81 3.13 -1.87
CA TYR A 503 3.10 2.82 -1.24
C TYR A 503 3.67 1.52 -1.82
N TYR A 504 2.77 0.64 -2.29
CA TYR A 504 3.00 -0.53 -3.11
C TYR A 504 3.19 -0.19 -4.60
N ASN A 505 4.13 0.72 -4.92
CA ASN A 505 4.48 1.08 -6.30
C ASN A 505 4.96 -0.12 -7.15
N PHE A 506 5.23 -1.26 -6.53
CA PHE A 506 5.70 -2.46 -7.21
C PHE A 506 4.61 -3.12 -8.07
N TRP A 507 3.34 -3.08 -7.67
CA TRP A 507 2.30 -3.87 -8.35
C TRP A 507 1.77 -3.18 -9.62
N TRP A 508 1.60 -1.86 -9.57
CA TRP A 508 1.13 -1.08 -10.72
C TRP A 508 2.16 -1.02 -11.85
N GLN A 509 3.44 -0.83 -11.52
CA GLN A 509 4.51 -0.86 -12.52
C GLN A 509 4.71 -2.25 -13.14
N ASN A 510 4.68 -3.32 -12.34
CA ASN A 510 4.84 -4.67 -12.88
C ASN A 510 3.61 -5.13 -13.68
N ASN A 511 2.40 -4.76 -13.30
CA ASN A 511 1.22 -5.08 -14.10
C ASN A 511 1.17 -4.28 -15.39
N MET A 512 1.53 -2.99 -15.38
CA MET A 512 1.64 -2.22 -16.61
C MET A 512 2.74 -2.77 -17.50
N MET A 513 3.93 -3.07 -16.96
CA MET A 513 5.01 -3.68 -17.74
C MET A 513 4.65 -5.08 -18.25
N MET A 514 3.98 -5.91 -17.46
CA MET A 514 3.51 -7.23 -17.92
C MET A 514 2.42 -7.12 -18.96
N GLN A 515 1.43 -6.22 -18.81
CA GLN A 515 0.44 -5.97 -19.85
C GLN A 515 1.09 -5.44 -21.12
N GLN A 516 2.06 -4.53 -21.01
CA GLN A 516 2.78 -3.98 -22.15
C GLN A 516 3.64 -5.06 -22.82
N GLN A 517 4.29 -5.94 -22.06
CA GLN A 517 5.05 -7.09 -22.57
C GLN A 517 4.14 -8.16 -23.21
N MET A 518 2.98 -8.47 -22.61
CA MET A 518 2.00 -9.39 -23.18
C MET A 518 1.40 -8.83 -24.46
N MET A 519 1.08 -7.53 -24.52
CA MET A 519 0.61 -6.86 -25.73
C MET A 519 1.69 -6.85 -26.81
N MET A 520 2.95 -6.58 -26.46
CA MET A 520 4.07 -6.67 -27.41
C MET A 520 4.31 -8.11 -27.90
N GLN A 521 4.17 -9.12 -27.05
CA GLN A 521 4.25 -10.52 -27.47
C GLN A 521 3.08 -10.92 -28.36
N GLN A 522 1.86 -10.50 -28.05
CA GLN A 522 0.69 -10.75 -28.90
C GLN A 522 0.80 -10.03 -30.24
N GLN A 523 1.26 -8.77 -30.28
CA GLN A 523 1.54 -8.06 -31.52
C GLN A 523 2.66 -8.73 -32.32
N ASN A 524 3.75 -9.16 -31.68
CA ASN A 524 4.83 -9.87 -32.36
C ASN A 524 4.39 -11.23 -32.88
N ASN A 525 3.53 -11.96 -32.15
CA ASN A 525 2.97 -13.22 -32.62
C ASN A 525 1.98 -13.01 -33.77
N MET A 526 1.16 -11.94 -33.72
CA MET A 526 0.27 -11.56 -34.82
C MET A 526 1.05 -11.10 -36.06
N MET A 527 2.14 -10.34 -35.90
CA MET A 527 3.02 -9.95 -37.01
C MET A 527 3.80 -11.14 -37.59
N ARG A 528 4.16 -12.13 -36.75
CA ARG A 528 4.75 -13.40 -37.23
C ARG A 528 3.73 -14.29 -37.94
N SER A 529 2.45 -14.23 -37.58
CA SER A 529 1.39 -14.97 -38.29
C SER A 529 0.88 -14.23 -39.54
N ALA A 530 1.04 -12.91 -39.61
CA ALA A 530 0.61 -12.08 -40.74
C ALA A 530 1.74 -11.72 -41.72
N GLY A 531 2.99 -12.11 -41.42
CA GLY A 531 4.18 -11.90 -42.25
C GLY A 531 4.50 -13.12 -43.10
N PHE A 532 4.32 -12.92 -44.41
CA PHE A 532 4.64 -13.81 -45.53
C PHE A 532 6.07 -14.38 -45.53
N ARG A 533 6.22 -15.57 -46.12
CA ARG A 533 7.44 -16.00 -46.82
C ARG A 533 7.67 -15.11 -48.05
#